data_AF-A0A2R6I9H7-F1
#
_entry.id   AF-A0A2R6I9H7-F1
#
_cell.length_a   1.000
_cell.length_b   1.000
_cell.length_c   1.000
_cell.angle_alpha   90.00
_cell.angle_beta   90.00
_cell.angle_gamma   90.00
#
_symmetry.space_group_name_H-M   'P 1'
#
loop_
_entity.id
_entity.type
_entity.pdbx_description
1 polymer ?
#
loop_
_entity_poly.entity_id
_entity_poly.type
_entity_poly.pdbx_seq_one_letter_code
_entity_poly.pdbx_strand_id
1 'polypeptide(L)'
;MQSLEADLAAARDLDTADLADAIETIGFECTRCGACCKAETCGDGAEAEGDGDGEAAAGDGEPEPHTATVFPDEVRDLQAATAASDEFDREYDWRDAARPMPYGLHEGPEGEEGETFEWALRTDSCGDCTFYREAADGTGACSVHGSRPLICRTYPFSVVLDGAVEGDDSAGPSEAGTELAQPMGAAVDREGAVRAHECEGLGLDISRADAEDLAAALKERAVRELEEAIAVRDRYEPVGTGEGEVVVHDSEGAKRPDGAPLGGRDEPGSE
;
A
#
# COMPACT_ATOMS: atom_id res chain seq x y z
N MET A 1 3.26 16.59 17.39
CA MET A 1 2.30 15.79 16.63
C MET A 1 1.02 16.61 16.49
N GLN A 2 0.67 16.97 15.26
CA GLN A 2 -0.61 17.60 14.94
C GLN A 2 -1.72 16.54 15.02
N SER A 3 -3.00 16.95 15.04
CA SER A 3 -4.09 15.97 15.02
C SER A 3 -4.34 15.48 13.59
N LEU A 4 -4.92 14.28 13.43
CA LEU A 4 -5.26 13.74 12.11
C LEU A 4 -6.14 14.68 11.30
N GLU A 5 -7.01 15.46 11.95
CA GLU A 5 -7.87 16.45 11.29
C GLU A 5 -7.08 17.65 10.75
N ALA A 6 -6.04 18.07 11.48
CA ALA A 6 -5.15 19.14 11.01
C ALA A 6 -4.32 18.65 9.82
N ASP A 7 -3.84 17.40 9.88
CA ASP A 7 -3.12 16.77 8.77
C ASP A 7 -4.04 16.58 7.55
N LEU A 8 -5.30 16.18 7.77
CA LEU A 8 -6.29 16.06 6.70
C LEU A 8 -6.58 17.41 6.04
N ALA A 9 -6.64 18.48 6.83
CA ALA A 9 -6.77 19.83 6.28
C ALA A 9 -5.54 20.20 5.43
N ALA A 10 -4.32 19.92 5.92
CA ALA A 10 -3.09 20.16 5.16
C ALA A 10 -3.03 19.34 3.86
N ALA A 11 -3.42 18.06 3.89
CA ALA A 11 -3.46 17.20 2.70
C ALA A 11 -4.43 17.74 1.64
N ARG A 12 -5.59 18.26 2.06
CA ARG A 12 -6.57 18.89 1.16
C ARG A 12 -6.06 20.19 0.53
N ASP A 13 -5.16 20.89 1.22
CA ASP A 13 -4.57 22.14 0.77
C ASP A 13 -3.31 21.97 -0.09
N LEU A 14 -2.78 20.74 -0.27
CA LEU A 14 -1.66 20.46 -1.18
C LEU A 14 -1.94 20.99 -2.60
N ASP A 15 -1.00 21.73 -3.19
CA ASP A 15 -1.12 22.18 -4.58
C ASP A 15 -0.65 21.07 -5.53
N THR A 16 -1.55 20.58 -6.38
CA THR A 16 -1.24 19.53 -7.37
C THR A 16 -0.22 20.00 -8.41
N ALA A 17 -0.15 21.30 -8.71
CA ALA A 17 0.83 21.83 -9.64
C ALA A 17 2.24 21.78 -9.05
N ASP A 18 2.40 22.15 -7.77
CA ASP A 18 3.69 22.08 -7.06
C ASP A 18 4.15 20.61 -6.91
N LEU A 19 3.21 19.69 -6.62
CA LEU A 19 3.50 18.25 -6.59
C LEU A 19 3.94 17.74 -7.97
N ALA A 20 3.31 18.19 -9.04
CA ALA A 20 3.69 17.80 -10.41
C ALA A 20 5.09 18.33 -10.75
N ASP A 21 5.39 19.60 -10.44
CA ASP A 21 6.73 20.18 -10.62
C ASP A 21 7.81 19.40 -9.86
N ALA A 22 7.50 18.95 -8.64
CA ALA A 22 8.40 18.13 -7.84
C ALA A 22 8.63 16.74 -8.48
N ILE A 23 7.57 16.07 -8.91
CA ILE A 23 7.64 14.76 -9.60
C ILE A 23 8.45 14.87 -10.89
N GLU A 24 8.24 15.93 -11.67
CA GLU A 24 8.96 16.17 -12.93
C GLU A 24 10.44 16.46 -12.72
N THR A 25 10.77 17.13 -11.62
CA THR A 25 12.15 17.41 -11.21
C THR A 25 12.88 16.14 -10.80
N ILE A 26 12.22 15.25 -10.05
CA ILE A 26 12.78 13.95 -9.65
C ILE A 26 12.90 13.02 -10.87
N GLY A 27 11.90 13.04 -11.76
CA GLY A 27 11.82 12.18 -12.93
C GLY A 27 11.38 10.75 -12.58
N PHE A 28 10.46 10.19 -13.38
CA PHE A 28 9.99 8.83 -13.19
C PHE A 28 9.33 8.23 -14.44
N GLU A 29 9.71 7.01 -14.80
CA GLU A 29 8.96 6.19 -15.75
C GLU A 29 8.85 4.75 -15.22
N CYS A 30 7.63 4.21 -15.14
CA CYS A 30 7.43 2.83 -14.73
C CYS A 30 7.92 1.86 -15.83
N THR A 31 9.01 1.14 -15.55
CA THR A 31 9.61 0.15 -16.47
C THR A 31 8.88 -1.20 -16.48
N ARG A 32 7.86 -1.36 -15.63
CA ARG A 32 7.13 -2.62 -15.40
C ARG A 32 8.03 -3.80 -15.00
N CYS A 33 9.09 -3.52 -14.24
CA CYS A 33 10.01 -4.55 -13.73
C CYS A 33 9.35 -5.54 -12.76
N GLY A 34 8.21 -5.17 -12.14
CA GLY A 34 7.49 -6.02 -11.19
C GLY A 34 8.10 -6.07 -9.79
N ALA A 35 9.19 -5.35 -9.51
CA ALA A 35 9.87 -5.38 -8.21
C ALA A 35 8.93 -5.02 -7.04
N CYS A 36 8.07 -4.02 -7.21
CA CYS A 36 7.09 -3.63 -6.18
C CYS A 36 5.92 -4.61 -6.01
N CYS A 37 5.73 -5.55 -6.96
CA CYS A 37 4.66 -6.53 -6.93
C CYS A 37 5.13 -7.92 -6.46
N LYS A 38 6.44 -8.20 -6.52
CA LYS A 38 7.01 -9.50 -6.20
C LYS A 38 7.42 -9.58 -4.74
N ALA A 39 7.33 -10.76 -4.15
CA ALA A 39 8.06 -11.04 -2.92
C ALA A 39 9.55 -11.26 -3.22
N GLU A 40 10.41 -10.89 -2.28
CA GLU A 40 11.87 -10.99 -2.43
C GLU A 40 12.35 -12.41 -2.78
N THR A 41 11.59 -13.45 -2.39
CA THR A 41 11.95 -14.85 -2.60
C THR A 41 11.61 -15.43 -3.98
N CYS A 42 10.98 -14.67 -4.86
CA CYS A 42 10.34 -15.23 -6.06
C CYS A 42 11.07 -14.87 -7.37
N GLY A 43 12.15 -14.11 -7.30
CA GLY A 43 12.99 -13.72 -8.44
C GLY A 43 14.37 -14.41 -8.41
N ASP A 44 14.67 -15.15 -9.47
CA ASP A 44 15.91 -15.85 -9.80
C ASP A 44 16.27 -17.10 -8.97
N GLY A 45 16.51 -18.19 -9.70
CA GLY A 45 17.02 -19.45 -9.14
C GLY A 45 18.44 -19.31 -8.59
N ALA A 46 18.57 -18.73 -7.40
CA ALA A 46 19.77 -18.81 -6.58
C ALA A 46 19.80 -20.18 -5.87
N GLU A 47 20.05 -21.23 -6.64
CA GLU A 47 21.04 -22.20 -6.19
C GLU A 47 22.31 -21.37 -5.95
N ALA A 48 22.59 -21.05 -4.69
CA ALA A 48 23.76 -20.28 -4.28
C ALA A 48 25.03 -21.11 -4.56
N GLU A 49 25.49 -21.08 -5.81
CA GLU A 49 26.78 -21.60 -6.25
C GLU A 49 27.48 -20.47 -7.02
N GLY A 50 28.24 -19.64 -6.30
CA GLY A 50 29.00 -18.54 -6.89
C GLY A 50 29.84 -17.76 -5.90
N ASP A 51 31.07 -18.23 -5.67
CA ASP A 51 32.22 -17.48 -5.13
C ASP A 51 32.28 -16.05 -5.69
N GLY A 52 32.09 -15.04 -4.84
CA GLY A 52 32.20 -13.64 -5.24
C GLY A 52 32.05 -12.69 -4.06
N ASP A 53 33.17 -12.11 -3.65
CA ASP A 53 33.29 -11.17 -2.54
C ASP A 53 32.50 -9.87 -2.82
N GLY A 54 31.23 -9.86 -2.43
CA GLY A 54 30.38 -8.68 -2.36
C GLY A 54 29.50 -8.82 -1.14
N GLU A 55 29.64 -7.93 -0.16
CA GLU A 55 28.86 -7.89 1.07
C GLU A 55 27.36 -7.67 0.74
N ALA A 56 26.67 -8.75 0.39
CA ALA A 56 25.24 -8.89 0.62
C ALA A 56 25.06 -8.94 2.13
N ALA A 57 24.29 -8.00 2.67
CA ALA A 57 23.91 -8.03 4.08
C ALA A 57 23.13 -9.31 4.33
N ALA A 58 23.82 -10.34 4.82
CA ALA A 58 23.23 -11.55 5.35
C ALA A 58 22.47 -11.18 6.64
N GLY A 59 21.21 -10.81 6.49
CA GLY A 59 20.24 -10.91 7.56
C GLY A 59 19.61 -12.29 7.53
N ASP A 60 19.65 -13.01 8.66
CA ASP A 60 18.80 -14.18 8.93
C ASP A 60 17.31 -13.77 9.03
N GLY A 61 16.79 -13.07 8.01
CA GLY A 61 15.42 -12.59 7.94
C GLY A 61 14.60 -13.45 7.00
N GLU A 62 13.40 -13.83 7.43
CA GLU A 62 12.36 -14.28 6.51
C GLU A 62 12.08 -13.16 5.49
N PRO A 63 11.76 -13.48 4.22
CA PRO A 63 11.49 -12.46 3.21
C PRO A 63 10.41 -11.49 3.69
N GLU A 64 10.63 -10.19 3.47
CA GLU A 64 9.65 -9.20 3.86
C GLU A 64 8.35 -9.41 3.04
N PRO A 65 7.19 -9.55 3.71
CA PRO A 65 5.94 -9.80 3.00
C PRO A 65 5.54 -8.60 2.15
N HIS A 66 4.90 -8.85 1.00
CA HIS A 66 4.27 -7.79 0.23
C HIS A 66 3.10 -7.16 1.02
N THR A 67 3.27 -5.89 1.42
CA THR A 67 2.41 -5.14 2.36
C THR A 67 1.72 -3.93 1.71
N ALA A 68 1.54 -3.92 0.39
CA ALA A 68 0.79 -2.85 -0.27
C ALA A 68 -0.64 -2.78 0.28
N THR A 69 -0.95 -1.70 0.98
CA THR A 69 -2.23 -1.48 1.68
C THR A 69 -3.38 -1.28 0.70
N VAL A 70 -4.58 -1.67 1.11
CA VAL A 70 -5.80 -1.46 0.32
C VAL A 70 -6.96 -1.10 1.22
N PHE A 71 -7.75 -0.10 0.83
CA PHE A 71 -8.93 0.32 1.59
C PHE A 71 -10.20 -0.44 1.17
N PRO A 72 -11.26 -0.47 2.01
CA PRO A 72 -12.44 -1.29 1.75
C PRO A 72 -13.16 -0.99 0.42
N ASP A 73 -13.18 0.26 -0.02
CA ASP A 73 -13.75 0.61 -1.32
C ASP A 73 -12.81 0.24 -2.48
N GLU A 74 -11.49 0.37 -2.30
CA GLU A 74 -10.52 -0.10 -3.29
C GLU A 74 -10.60 -1.62 -3.50
N VAL A 75 -10.86 -2.40 -2.44
CA VAL A 75 -11.13 -3.85 -2.58
C VAL A 75 -12.36 -4.08 -3.45
N ARG A 76 -13.44 -3.30 -3.26
CA ARG A 76 -14.66 -3.41 -4.07
C ARG A 76 -14.42 -2.95 -5.51
N ASP A 77 -13.58 -1.94 -5.74
CA ASP A 77 -13.18 -1.50 -7.08
C ASP A 77 -12.40 -2.60 -7.81
N LEU A 78 -11.52 -3.33 -7.12
CA LEU A 78 -10.82 -4.49 -7.66
C LEU A 78 -11.79 -5.63 -8.01
N GLN A 79 -12.76 -5.93 -7.14
CA GLN A 79 -13.82 -6.90 -7.42
C GLN A 79 -14.63 -6.51 -8.66
N ALA A 80 -15.03 -5.24 -8.76
CA ALA A 80 -15.76 -4.75 -9.92
C ALA A 80 -14.92 -4.81 -11.21
N ALA A 81 -13.63 -4.45 -11.14
CA ALA A 81 -12.70 -4.49 -12.26
C ALA A 81 -12.48 -5.91 -12.78
N THR A 82 -12.30 -6.88 -11.88
CA THR A 82 -12.14 -8.29 -12.25
C THR A 82 -13.43 -8.89 -12.81
N ALA A 83 -14.60 -8.56 -12.23
CA ALA A 83 -15.89 -9.03 -12.73
C ALA A 83 -16.25 -8.45 -14.11
N ALA A 84 -15.76 -7.25 -14.44
CA ALA A 84 -15.98 -6.59 -15.73
C ALA A 84 -15.01 -7.03 -16.83
N SER A 85 -13.98 -7.82 -16.50
CA SER A 85 -12.92 -8.19 -17.43
C SER A 85 -13.03 -9.66 -17.84
N ASP A 86 -13.00 -9.93 -19.15
CA ASP A 86 -12.96 -11.28 -19.71
C ASP A 86 -11.62 -12.01 -19.44
N GLU A 87 -10.65 -11.31 -18.83
CA GLU A 87 -9.33 -11.84 -18.49
C GLU A 87 -9.34 -12.71 -17.22
N PHE A 88 -10.44 -12.69 -16.47
CA PHE A 88 -10.61 -13.47 -15.24
C PHE A 88 -11.66 -14.55 -15.44
N ASP A 89 -11.28 -15.81 -15.18
CA ASP A 89 -12.15 -16.98 -15.40
C ASP A 89 -13.26 -17.12 -14.36
N ARG A 90 -13.27 -16.26 -13.33
CA ARG A 90 -14.24 -16.25 -12.25
C ARG A 90 -14.32 -14.87 -11.60
N GLU A 91 -15.42 -14.62 -10.93
CA GLU A 91 -15.57 -13.47 -10.04
C GLU A 91 -14.63 -13.62 -8.83
N TYR A 92 -13.97 -12.51 -8.48
CA TYR A 92 -13.10 -12.43 -7.30
C TYR A 92 -13.95 -12.03 -6.10
N ASP A 93 -13.82 -12.77 -5.01
CA ASP A 93 -14.33 -12.37 -3.70
C ASP A 93 -13.30 -11.54 -2.93
N TRP A 94 -13.60 -11.20 -1.68
CA TRP A 94 -12.71 -10.36 -0.86
C TRP A 94 -11.35 -11.01 -0.63
N ARG A 95 -11.33 -12.32 -0.39
CA ARG A 95 -10.10 -13.08 -0.11
C ARG A 95 -9.23 -13.24 -1.34
N ASP A 96 -9.82 -13.08 -2.52
CA ASP A 96 -9.07 -13.07 -3.77
C ASP A 96 -8.38 -11.72 -4.01
N ALA A 97 -8.92 -10.61 -3.50
CA ALA A 97 -8.36 -9.28 -3.72
C ALA A 97 -7.48 -8.78 -2.55
N ALA A 98 -7.85 -9.12 -1.31
CA ALA A 98 -7.23 -8.63 -0.10
C ALA A 98 -7.02 -9.74 0.95
N ARG A 99 -6.10 -9.47 1.87
CA ARG A 99 -5.82 -10.29 3.06
C ARG A 99 -5.60 -9.38 4.27
N PRO A 100 -5.81 -9.89 5.50
CA PRO A 100 -5.37 -9.19 6.70
C PRO A 100 -3.90 -8.76 6.58
N MET A 101 -3.57 -7.55 7.01
CA MET A 101 -2.17 -7.14 7.17
C MET A 101 -1.52 -8.06 8.23
N PRO A 102 -0.31 -8.61 7.99
CA PRO A 102 0.32 -9.57 8.89
C PRO A 102 0.71 -8.98 10.26
N TYR A 103 0.84 -7.65 10.36
CA TYR A 103 1.21 -7.00 11.62
C TYR A 103 0.05 -7.05 12.63
N GLY A 104 0.36 -7.53 13.83
CA GLY A 104 -0.62 -7.78 14.91
C GLY A 104 -1.16 -9.22 14.93
N LEU A 105 -0.83 -10.01 13.90
CA LEU A 105 -1.17 -11.43 13.82
C LEU A 105 0.02 -12.29 14.22
N HIS A 106 -0.26 -13.50 14.70
CA HIS A 106 0.75 -14.47 15.09
C HIS A 106 0.25 -15.90 14.88
N GLU A 107 1.17 -16.85 14.71
CA GLU A 107 0.83 -18.26 14.55
C GLU A 107 0.34 -18.85 15.88
N GLY A 108 -0.92 -19.30 15.90
CA GLY A 108 -1.55 -20.03 16.99
C GLY A 108 -1.69 -21.53 16.69
N PRO A 109 -2.25 -22.32 17.62
CA PRO A 109 -2.42 -23.77 17.45
C PRO A 109 -3.41 -24.15 16.35
N GLU A 110 -4.35 -23.27 16.00
CA GLU A 110 -5.37 -23.47 14.96
C GLU A 110 -5.09 -22.67 13.67
N GLY A 111 -3.91 -22.03 13.57
CA GLY A 111 -3.49 -21.16 12.50
C GLY A 111 -3.24 -19.73 12.98
N GLU A 112 -3.12 -18.79 12.03
CA GLU A 112 -2.93 -17.37 12.31
C GLU A 112 -4.10 -16.81 13.14
N GLU A 113 -3.78 -16.07 14.20
CA GLU A 113 -4.74 -15.47 15.13
C GLU A 113 -4.31 -14.06 15.56
N GLY A 114 -5.26 -13.22 15.99
CA GLY A 114 -5.00 -11.87 16.49
C GLY A 114 -5.85 -10.77 15.86
N GLU A 115 -5.40 -9.53 16.02
CA GLU A 115 -6.07 -8.34 15.49
C GLU A 115 -5.12 -7.51 14.64
N THR A 116 -5.62 -6.97 13.53
CA THR A 116 -4.90 -6.02 12.69
C THR A 116 -5.79 -4.85 12.28
N PHE A 117 -5.20 -3.77 11.74
CA PHE A 117 -5.88 -2.49 11.47
C PHE A 117 -5.96 -2.13 9.98
N GLU A 118 -5.45 -3.00 9.11
CA GLU A 118 -5.32 -2.72 7.69
C GLU A 118 -5.52 -3.98 6.87
N TRP A 119 -5.85 -3.78 5.59
CA TRP A 119 -5.81 -4.82 4.58
C TRP A 119 -4.57 -4.64 3.71
N ALA A 120 -3.97 -5.75 3.31
CA ALA A 120 -2.96 -5.78 2.27
C ALA A 120 -3.53 -6.44 1.01
N LEU A 121 -3.01 -6.09 -0.16
CA LEU A 121 -3.30 -6.80 -1.39
C LEU A 121 -3.02 -8.30 -1.23
N ARG A 122 -3.89 -9.12 -1.82
CA ARG A 122 -3.72 -10.56 -1.80
C ARG A 122 -2.46 -10.97 -2.56
N THR A 123 -1.75 -11.95 -1.99
CA THR A 123 -0.61 -12.58 -2.61
C THR A 123 -0.93 -14.00 -3.05
N ASP A 124 -0.19 -14.50 -4.03
CA ASP A 124 -0.20 -15.91 -4.41
C ASP A 124 0.63 -16.76 -3.43
N SER A 125 0.87 -18.03 -3.78
CA SER A 125 1.68 -18.95 -2.96
C SER A 125 3.17 -18.61 -2.90
N CYS A 126 3.65 -17.84 -3.87
CA CYS A 126 5.03 -17.37 -3.92
C CYS A 126 5.19 -16.13 -3.02
N GLY A 127 4.12 -15.33 -2.89
CA GLY A 127 4.13 -14.07 -2.13
C GLY A 127 4.00 -12.86 -3.04
N ASP A 128 3.92 -13.07 -4.35
CA ASP A 128 3.71 -12.01 -5.34
C ASP A 128 2.25 -11.55 -5.30
N CYS A 129 2.00 -10.28 -5.61
CA CYS A 129 0.66 -9.74 -5.76
C CYS A 129 -0.15 -10.58 -6.74
N THR A 130 -1.35 -11.00 -6.36
CA THR A 130 -2.21 -11.88 -7.19
C THR A 130 -2.60 -11.29 -8.55
N PHE A 131 -2.47 -9.97 -8.72
CA PHE A 131 -2.76 -9.28 -9.97
C PHE A 131 -1.55 -9.15 -10.89
N TYR A 132 -0.35 -9.45 -10.39
CA TYR A 132 0.88 -9.46 -11.15
C TYR A 132 0.89 -10.62 -12.14
N ARG A 133 1.35 -10.34 -13.36
CA ARG A 133 1.61 -11.32 -14.39
C ARG A 133 2.92 -11.00 -15.05
N GLU A 134 3.66 -12.04 -15.40
CA GLU A 134 4.91 -11.90 -16.13
C GLU A 134 4.79 -12.57 -17.49
N ALA A 135 5.15 -11.83 -18.54
CA ALA A 135 5.27 -12.37 -19.87
C ALA A 135 6.54 -13.25 -19.99
N ALA A 136 6.57 -14.12 -21.00
CA ALA A 136 7.71 -15.03 -21.20
C ALA A 136 9.06 -14.32 -21.49
N ASP A 137 9.02 -13.02 -21.82
CA ASP A 137 10.20 -12.18 -22.01
C ASP A 137 10.65 -11.43 -20.73
N GLY A 138 10.01 -11.71 -19.59
CA GLY A 138 10.30 -11.08 -18.30
C GLY A 138 9.54 -9.75 -18.08
N THR A 139 8.71 -9.31 -19.02
CA THR A 139 7.94 -8.07 -18.85
C THR A 139 6.80 -8.27 -17.86
N GLY A 140 6.77 -7.46 -16.80
CA GLY A 140 5.68 -7.44 -15.83
C GLY A 140 4.43 -6.73 -16.36
N ALA A 141 3.27 -7.15 -15.88
CA ALA A 141 1.98 -6.54 -16.14
C ALA A 141 1.06 -6.66 -14.91
N CYS A 142 0.26 -5.63 -14.67
CA CYS A 142 -0.81 -5.66 -13.69
C CYS A 142 -2.14 -5.90 -14.41
N SER A 143 -2.81 -7.02 -14.13
CA SER A 143 -4.09 -7.38 -14.75
C SER A 143 -5.24 -6.42 -14.41
N VAL A 144 -5.05 -5.56 -13.40
CA VAL A 144 -5.98 -4.50 -12.98
C VAL A 144 -5.35 -3.12 -13.08
N HIS A 145 -4.43 -2.88 -14.02
CA HIS A 145 -3.62 -1.65 -14.08
C HIS A 145 -4.42 -0.35 -13.97
N GLY A 146 -5.60 -0.28 -14.60
CA GLY A 146 -6.50 0.89 -14.56
C GLY A 146 -7.27 1.07 -13.24
N SER A 147 -7.35 0.01 -12.43
CA SER A 147 -8.07 -0.03 -11.16
C SER A 147 -7.15 -0.29 -9.96
N ARG A 148 -5.84 -0.11 -10.13
CA ARG A 148 -4.84 -0.28 -9.06
C ARG A 148 -5.23 0.52 -7.80
N PRO A 149 -4.96 0.05 -6.59
CA PRO A 149 -5.07 0.89 -5.39
C PRO A 149 -4.15 2.10 -5.43
N LEU A 150 -4.45 3.13 -4.65
CA LEU A 150 -3.72 4.39 -4.58
C LEU A 150 -2.24 4.18 -4.21
N ILE A 151 -1.93 3.26 -3.30
CA ILE A 151 -0.54 2.90 -2.97
C ILE A 151 0.24 2.46 -4.22
N CYS A 152 -0.38 1.65 -5.09
CA CYS A 152 0.24 1.13 -6.31
C CYS A 152 0.25 2.14 -7.46
N ARG A 153 -0.73 3.06 -7.50
CA ARG A 153 -0.77 4.14 -8.51
C ARG A 153 0.29 5.20 -8.26
N THR A 154 0.58 5.45 -6.99
CA THR A 154 1.45 6.56 -6.55
C THR A 154 2.89 6.14 -6.31
N TYR A 155 3.19 4.84 -6.23
CA TYR A 155 4.56 4.34 -6.15
C TYR A 155 5.42 4.86 -7.33
N PRO A 156 6.65 5.34 -7.08
CA PRO A 156 7.42 5.25 -5.83
C PRO A 156 7.33 6.50 -4.94
N PHE A 157 6.28 7.32 -5.10
CA PHE A 157 6.16 8.59 -4.39
C PHE A 157 5.26 8.50 -3.15
N SER A 158 5.62 9.29 -2.14
CA SER A 158 4.76 9.65 -1.01
C SER A 158 4.84 11.16 -0.75
N VAL A 159 3.92 11.70 0.05
CA VAL A 159 3.99 13.09 0.52
C VAL A 159 4.24 13.13 2.00
N VAL A 160 5.03 14.11 2.42
CA VAL A 160 5.18 14.50 3.82
C VAL A 160 4.43 15.79 4.03
N LEU A 161 3.49 15.78 4.97
CA LEU A 161 2.76 16.98 5.36
C LEU A 161 3.61 17.73 6.39
N ASP A 162 4.30 18.76 5.92
CA ASP A 162 5.02 19.66 6.83
C ASP A 162 4.00 20.47 7.64
N GLY A 163 4.10 20.39 8.96
CA GLY A 163 3.45 21.35 9.85
C GLY A 163 4.14 22.71 9.73
N ALA A 164 3.85 23.44 8.65
CA ALA A 164 4.15 24.86 8.43
C ALA A 164 5.28 25.45 9.31
N VAL A 165 6.53 25.20 8.95
CA VAL A 165 7.62 26.10 9.33
C VAL A 165 8.55 26.30 8.14
N GLU A 166 8.23 27.29 7.32
CA GLU A 166 9.23 27.89 6.44
C GLU A 166 10.37 28.46 7.30
N GLY A 167 11.61 28.04 7.03
CA GLY A 167 12.80 28.82 7.38
C GLY A 167 13.77 28.25 8.43
N ASP A 168 14.06 26.95 8.43
CA ASP A 168 15.27 26.46 9.12
C ASP A 168 15.97 25.33 8.36
N ASP A 169 16.87 25.70 7.43
CA ASP A 169 17.81 24.79 6.75
C ASP A 169 18.85 24.16 7.69
N SER A 170 18.78 24.41 9.00
CA SER A 170 19.67 23.83 10.00
C SER A 170 19.03 22.73 10.86
N ALA A 171 17.74 22.44 10.67
CA ALA A 171 17.11 21.26 11.22
C ALA A 171 17.55 20.04 10.39
N GLY A 172 18.44 19.20 10.95
CA GLY A 172 18.59 17.81 10.50
C GLY A 172 17.24 17.10 10.45
N PRO A 173 17.10 15.94 9.76
CA PRO A 173 15.83 15.33 9.41
C PRO A 173 14.88 15.35 10.58
N SER A 174 13.93 16.29 10.58
CA SER A 174 12.97 16.38 11.65
C SER A 174 11.91 15.34 11.37
N GLU A 175 11.87 14.32 12.22
CA GLU A 175 10.80 13.32 12.40
C GLU A 175 9.51 14.01 12.90
N ALA A 176 9.08 15.07 12.22
CA ALA A 176 8.03 15.99 12.64
C ALA A 176 6.91 16.15 11.59
N GLY A 177 6.99 15.43 10.48
CA GLY A 177 5.89 15.27 9.53
C GLY A 177 5.03 14.07 9.87
N THR A 178 3.79 14.06 9.38
CA THR A 178 2.86 12.94 9.57
C THR A 178 3.39 11.68 8.87
N GLU A 179 3.66 10.63 9.64
CA GLU A 179 4.22 9.35 9.15
C GLU A 179 3.17 8.41 8.55
N LEU A 180 1.87 8.72 8.71
CA LEU A 180 0.73 7.88 8.32
C LEU A 180 0.55 7.68 6.79
N ALA A 181 1.49 8.15 5.98
CA ALA A 181 1.45 8.10 4.51
C ALA A 181 2.78 7.65 3.88
N GLN A 182 3.78 7.27 4.70
CA GLN A 182 5.09 6.88 4.19
C GLN A 182 5.15 5.36 4.01
N PRO A 183 5.45 4.85 2.80
CA PRO A 183 5.77 3.44 2.65
C PRO A 183 7.04 3.12 3.45
N MET A 184 7.19 1.86 3.83
CA MET A 184 8.39 1.39 4.53
C MET A 184 9.62 1.59 3.63
N GLY A 185 10.66 2.21 4.18
CA GLY A 185 11.89 2.51 3.46
C GLY A 185 12.31 3.98 3.60
N ALA A 186 13.61 4.23 3.56
CA ALA A 186 14.11 5.60 3.55
C ALA A 186 13.91 6.21 2.16
N ALA A 187 13.43 7.45 2.10
CA ALA A 187 13.37 8.18 0.85
C ALA A 187 14.78 8.31 0.23
N VAL A 188 14.92 7.91 -1.03
CA VAL A 188 16.17 8.01 -1.80
C VAL A 188 16.32 9.35 -2.50
N ASP A 189 15.21 10.07 -2.71
CA ASP A 189 15.18 11.44 -3.23
C ASP A 189 14.00 12.24 -2.66
N ARG A 190 14.07 13.57 -2.76
CA ARG A 190 13.04 14.48 -2.24
C ARG A 190 13.02 15.81 -2.99
N GLU A 191 11.83 16.32 -3.23
CA GLU A 191 11.61 17.66 -3.76
C GLU A 191 10.34 18.24 -3.11
N GLY A 192 10.48 19.37 -2.40
CA GLY A 192 9.39 19.94 -1.59
C GLY A 192 8.77 18.92 -0.63
N ALA A 193 7.45 18.73 -0.72
CA ALA A 193 6.70 17.75 0.07
C ALA A 193 6.81 16.31 -0.46
N VAL A 194 7.29 16.11 -1.70
CA VAL A 194 7.38 14.80 -2.35
C VAL A 194 8.60 14.04 -1.84
N ARG A 195 8.42 12.75 -1.58
CA ARG A 195 9.49 11.79 -1.26
C ARG A 195 9.45 10.69 -2.30
N ALA A 196 10.60 10.29 -2.81
CA ALA A 196 10.75 9.15 -3.70
C ALA A 196 11.41 7.98 -2.96
N HIS A 197 10.87 6.79 -3.17
CA HIS A 197 11.34 5.53 -2.60
C HIS A 197 12.05 4.71 -3.66
N GLU A 198 12.82 3.71 -3.23
CA GLU A 198 13.69 2.97 -4.15
C GLU A 198 12.91 2.37 -5.33
N CYS A 199 13.30 2.75 -6.55
CA CYS A 199 12.70 2.24 -7.78
C CYS A 199 13.65 2.47 -8.95
N GLU A 200 13.80 1.46 -9.81
CA GLU A 200 14.61 1.53 -11.03
C GLU A 200 14.14 2.63 -12.01
N GLY A 201 12.85 2.98 -11.95
CA GLY A 201 12.25 3.97 -12.85
C GLY A 201 12.58 5.43 -12.52
N LEU A 202 13.23 5.71 -11.39
CA LEU A 202 13.57 7.08 -10.98
C LEU A 202 14.63 7.73 -11.88
N GLY A 203 14.53 9.04 -12.08
CA GLY A 203 15.44 9.83 -12.92
C GLY A 203 15.19 9.69 -14.44
N LEU A 204 14.18 8.94 -14.85
CA LEU A 204 13.71 8.89 -16.23
C LEU A 204 12.78 10.07 -16.55
N ASP A 205 12.65 10.42 -17.83
CA ASP A 205 11.79 11.52 -18.26
C ASP A 205 10.31 11.17 -18.07
N ILE A 206 9.56 12.03 -17.36
CA ILE A 206 8.10 11.96 -17.24
C ILE A 206 7.47 13.10 -18.02
N SER A 207 6.34 12.84 -18.69
CA SER A 207 5.60 13.92 -19.34
C SER A 207 4.87 14.77 -18.30
N ARG A 208 4.69 16.06 -18.57
CA ARG A 208 3.89 16.95 -17.70
C ARG A 208 2.50 16.40 -17.40
N ALA A 209 1.84 15.80 -18.39
CA ALA A 209 0.52 15.22 -18.19
C ALA A 209 0.56 14.03 -17.23
N ASP A 210 1.54 13.14 -17.36
CA ASP A 210 1.70 11.99 -16.46
C ASP A 210 2.12 12.45 -15.04
N ALA A 211 2.93 13.50 -14.93
CA ALA A 211 3.29 14.11 -13.64
C ALA A 211 2.09 14.74 -12.95
N GLU A 212 1.21 15.42 -13.69
CA GLU A 212 -0.06 15.99 -13.18
C GLU A 212 -1.02 14.88 -12.72
N ASP A 213 -1.16 13.81 -13.50
CA ASP A 213 -1.99 12.66 -13.14
C ASP A 213 -1.46 11.97 -11.86
N LEU A 214 -0.13 11.79 -11.76
CA LEU A 214 0.52 11.20 -10.60
C LEU A 214 0.40 12.11 -9.36
N ALA A 215 0.57 13.42 -9.53
CA ALA A 215 0.39 14.41 -8.48
C ALA A 215 -1.04 14.43 -7.93
N ALA A 216 -2.05 14.36 -8.82
CA ALA A 216 -3.45 14.27 -8.43
C ALA A 216 -3.73 12.99 -7.62
N ALA A 217 -3.24 11.84 -8.09
CA ALA A 217 -3.36 10.57 -7.37
C ALA A 217 -2.62 10.59 -6.02
N LEU A 218 -1.47 11.27 -5.95
CA LEU A 218 -0.66 11.39 -4.74
C LEU A 218 -1.36 12.23 -3.67
N LYS A 219 -1.98 13.34 -4.07
CA LYS A 219 -2.84 14.13 -3.19
C LYS A 219 -4.08 13.34 -2.74
N GLU A 220 -4.73 12.64 -3.68
CA GLU A 220 -5.89 11.79 -3.38
C GLU A 220 -5.54 10.73 -2.33
N ARG A 221 -4.41 10.05 -2.51
CA ARG A 221 -3.87 9.08 -1.55
C ARG A 221 -3.69 9.68 -0.17
N ALA A 222 -3.02 10.82 -0.07
CA ALA A 222 -2.75 11.46 1.21
C ALA A 222 -4.04 11.84 1.96
N VAL A 223 -5.03 12.38 1.24
CA VAL A 223 -6.35 12.67 1.81
C VAL A 223 -7.03 11.39 2.25
N ARG A 224 -7.00 10.35 1.42
CA ARG A 224 -7.68 9.09 1.71
C ARG A 224 -7.10 8.37 2.92
N GLU A 225 -5.79 8.21 2.98
CA GLU A 225 -5.12 7.55 4.12
C GLU A 225 -5.50 8.20 5.46
N LEU A 226 -5.61 9.54 5.48
CA LEU A 226 -6.04 10.28 6.68
C LEU A 226 -7.53 10.12 7.00
N GLU A 227 -8.40 10.12 5.99
CA GLU A 227 -9.84 9.85 6.19
C GLU A 227 -10.08 8.45 6.74
N GLU A 228 -9.35 7.46 6.22
CA GLU A 228 -9.40 6.06 6.65
C GLU A 228 -8.87 5.91 8.08
N ALA A 229 -7.72 6.52 8.40
CA ALA A 229 -7.16 6.51 9.75
C ALA A 229 -8.08 7.18 10.79
N ILE A 230 -8.69 8.32 10.45
CA ILE A 230 -9.70 8.97 11.29
C ILE A 230 -10.90 8.05 11.50
N ALA A 231 -11.40 7.42 10.44
CA ALA A 231 -12.55 6.53 10.50
C ALA A 231 -12.27 5.28 11.36
N VAL A 232 -11.09 4.67 11.24
CA VAL A 232 -10.65 3.57 12.12
C VAL A 232 -10.66 4.02 13.57
N ARG A 233 -9.99 5.16 13.88
CA ARG A 233 -9.94 5.71 15.23
C ARG A 233 -11.33 5.96 15.81
N ASP A 234 -12.23 6.53 15.02
CA ASP A 234 -13.57 6.94 15.47
C ASP A 234 -14.55 5.76 15.61
N ARG A 235 -14.33 4.65 14.89
CA ARG A 235 -15.18 3.46 14.92
C ARG A 235 -14.60 2.30 15.74
N TYR A 236 -13.33 2.38 16.14
CA TYR A 236 -12.67 1.31 16.85
C TYR A 236 -13.43 0.95 18.12
N GLU A 237 -13.82 -0.31 18.20
CA GLU A 237 -14.42 -0.93 19.38
C GLU A 237 -13.63 -2.21 19.65
N PRO A 238 -13.10 -2.41 20.88
CA PRO A 238 -12.38 -3.63 21.21
C PRO A 238 -13.24 -4.87 20.98
N VAL A 239 -12.71 -5.84 20.24
CA VAL A 239 -13.36 -7.13 20.00
C VAL A 239 -12.60 -8.20 20.77
N GLY A 240 -13.29 -9.10 21.47
CA GLY A 240 -12.62 -10.26 22.05
C GLY A 240 -12.33 -11.28 20.97
N THR A 241 -11.07 -11.66 20.79
CA THR A 241 -10.64 -12.74 19.88
C THR A 241 -10.44 -14.05 20.64
N GLY A 242 -10.96 -15.14 20.09
CA GLY A 242 -10.67 -16.51 20.50
C GLY A 242 -9.44 -17.10 19.81
N GLU A 243 -9.08 -18.33 20.19
CA GLU A 243 -8.05 -19.11 19.49
C GLU A 243 -8.44 -19.28 18.01
N GLY A 244 -7.49 -19.06 17.10
CA GLY A 244 -7.70 -19.14 15.65
C GLY A 244 -8.60 -18.03 15.06
N GLU A 245 -8.97 -17.00 15.84
CA GLU A 245 -9.76 -15.88 15.34
C GLU A 245 -8.88 -14.71 14.91
N VAL A 246 -9.06 -14.29 13.66
CA VAL A 246 -8.46 -13.06 13.10
C VAL A 246 -9.53 -12.01 12.94
N VAL A 247 -9.25 -10.81 13.44
CA VAL A 247 -10.11 -9.62 13.28
C VAL A 247 -9.33 -8.52 12.56
N VAL A 248 -9.96 -7.94 11.54
CA VAL A 248 -9.43 -6.77 10.85
C VAL A 248 -10.30 -5.57 11.20
N HIS A 249 -9.71 -4.51 11.75
CA HIS A 249 -10.38 -3.24 12.00
C HIS A 249 -10.08 -2.28 10.86
N ASP A 250 -11.06 -1.94 10.04
CA ASP A 250 -10.92 -0.92 9.00
C ASP A 250 -11.85 0.28 9.23
N SER A 251 -11.87 1.21 8.28
CA SER A 251 -12.69 2.43 8.33
C SER A 251 -14.20 2.18 8.38
N GLU A 252 -14.66 0.94 8.14
CA GLU A 252 -16.05 0.51 8.23
C GLU A 252 -16.35 -0.28 9.51
N GLY A 253 -15.32 -0.59 10.31
CA GLY A 253 -15.39 -1.29 11.60
C GLY A 253 -14.71 -2.67 11.59
N ALA A 254 -15.00 -3.47 12.60
CA ALA A 254 -14.39 -4.79 12.79
C ALA A 254 -14.97 -5.83 11.82
N LYS A 255 -14.08 -6.59 11.16
CA LYS A 255 -14.40 -7.56 10.11
C LYS A 255 -13.68 -8.88 10.33
N ARG A 256 -14.29 -9.92 9.76
CA ARG A 256 -13.68 -11.24 9.55
C ARG A 256 -12.68 -11.16 8.38
N PRO A 257 -11.77 -12.15 8.23
CA PRO A 257 -10.78 -12.16 7.15
C PRO A 257 -11.35 -12.23 5.73
N ASP A 258 -12.65 -12.50 5.57
CA ASP A 258 -13.38 -12.43 4.29
C ASP A 258 -14.03 -11.06 4.03
N GLY A 259 -13.74 -10.05 4.86
CA GLY A 259 -14.32 -8.72 4.74
C GLY A 259 -15.75 -8.60 5.27
N ALA A 260 -16.34 -9.67 5.82
CA ALA A 260 -17.67 -9.61 6.41
C ALA A 260 -17.63 -8.91 7.79
N PRO A 261 -18.59 -8.02 8.12
CA PRO A 261 -18.66 -7.37 9.44
C PRO A 261 -18.86 -8.38 10.59
N LEU A 262 -18.15 -8.20 11.70
CA LEU A 262 -18.28 -9.06 12.89
C LEU A 262 -19.58 -8.85 13.69
N GLY A 263 -20.23 -7.70 13.49
CA GLY A 263 -21.45 -7.29 14.22
C GLY A 263 -22.72 -7.19 13.36
N GLY A 264 -22.71 -7.74 12.14
CA GLY A 264 -23.91 -7.82 11.31
C GLY A 264 -24.97 -8.64 12.04
N ARG A 265 -26.06 -8.01 12.49
CA ARG A 265 -27.23 -8.73 12.97
C ARG A 265 -27.72 -9.62 11.83
N ASP A 266 -27.61 -10.93 11.99
CA ASP A 266 -28.68 -11.80 11.51
C ASP A 266 -29.97 -11.27 12.15
N GLU A 267 -30.75 -10.46 11.44
CA GLU A 267 -32.16 -10.31 11.77
C GLU A 267 -32.80 -11.68 11.47
N PRO A 268 -33.22 -12.46 12.47
CA PRO A 268 -33.95 -13.69 12.19
C PRO A 268 -35.24 -13.29 11.48
N GLY A 269 -35.46 -13.88 10.30
CA GLY A 269 -36.68 -13.71 9.52
C GLY A 269 -37.90 -13.81 10.42
N SER A 270 -38.74 -12.77 10.36
CA SER A 270 -40.02 -12.76 11.05
C SER A 270 -40.88 -13.91 10.49
N GLU A 271 -41.13 -14.91 11.32
CA GLU A 271 -42.17 -15.94 11.11
C GLU A 271 -43.57 -15.33 11.03
#